data_AF-A0AAJ0GPR0-F1
#
_entry.id   AF-A0AAJ0GPR0-F1
#
_cell.length_a   1.000
_cell.length_b   1.000
_cell.length_c   1.000
_cell.angle_alpha   90.00
_cell.angle_beta   90.00
_cell.angle_gamma   90.00
#
_symmetry.space_group_name_H-M   'P 1'
#
loop_
_entity.id
_entity.type
_entity.pdbx_description
1 polymer ?
#
loop_
_entity_poly.entity_id
_entity_poly.type
_entity_poly.pdbx_seq_one_letter_code
_entity_poly.pdbx_strand_id
1 'polypeptide(L)'
;MFSQEVTRLRAEYQPKRQKSNAFPPAGRPILDMELVPGDKPAVGIWYEDGTQLGQYVRLFDLLGTLSDDILRLKRPLPAVNGHYEIEGDTIRSLDKCPNHPTEHEDDFEYVSDLTAKLPLIDVDSSHFT
;
A
#
# COMPACT_ATOMS: atom_id res chain seq x y z
N MET A 1 -7.98 -18.42 -22.11
CA MET A 1 -8.75 -17.17 -22.00
C MET A 1 -8.44 -16.40 -20.73
N PHE A 2 -8.60 -16.97 -19.53
CA PHE A 2 -8.36 -16.25 -18.27
C PHE A 2 -6.92 -15.68 -18.14
N SER A 3 -5.90 -16.47 -18.44
CA SER A 3 -4.49 -16.03 -18.38
C SER A 3 -4.18 -14.85 -19.30
N GLN A 4 -4.71 -14.85 -20.52
CA GLN A 4 -4.54 -13.77 -21.49
C GLN A 4 -5.19 -12.47 -20.99
N GLU A 5 -6.37 -12.57 -20.39
CA GLU A 5 -7.08 -11.41 -19.84
C GLU A 5 -6.35 -10.83 -18.62
N VAL A 6 -5.84 -11.68 -17.73
CA VAL A 6 -5.00 -11.24 -16.60
C VAL A 6 -3.74 -10.52 -17.09
N THR A 7 -3.07 -11.06 -18.12
CA THR A 7 -1.89 -10.40 -18.72
C THR A 7 -2.25 -9.05 -19.32
N ARG A 8 -3.38 -8.95 -20.04
CA ARG A 8 -3.88 -7.69 -20.60
C ARG A 8 -4.15 -6.66 -19.51
N LEU A 9 -4.85 -7.06 -18.45
CA LEU A 9 -5.17 -6.20 -17.32
C LEU A 9 -3.90 -5.72 -16.59
N ARG A 10 -2.91 -6.61 -16.38
CA ARG A 10 -1.62 -6.22 -15.79
C ARG A 10 -0.88 -5.22 -16.67
N ALA A 11 -0.82 -5.45 -17.98
CA ALA A 11 -0.17 -4.54 -18.91
C ALA A 11 -0.83 -3.15 -18.92
N GLU A 12 -2.14 -3.07 -18.71
CA GLU A 12 -2.86 -1.80 -18.59
C GLU A 12 -2.67 -1.14 -17.22
N TYR A 13 -2.65 -1.92 -16.15
CA TYR A 13 -2.55 -1.43 -14.77
C TYR A 13 -1.15 -0.92 -14.41
N GLN A 14 -0.11 -1.65 -14.80
CA GLN A 14 1.28 -1.38 -14.44
C GLN A 14 1.75 0.05 -14.78
N PRO A 15 1.50 0.63 -15.97
CA PRO A 15 1.89 2.02 -16.25
C PRO A 15 1.09 3.03 -15.43
N LYS A 16 -0.18 2.75 -15.07
CA LYS A 16 -0.97 3.62 -14.18
C LYS A 16 -0.37 3.62 -12.78
N ARG A 17 0.02 2.44 -12.27
CA ARG A 17 0.68 2.28 -10.97
C ARG A 17 2.03 3.01 -10.92
N GLN A 18 2.82 2.94 -11.99
CA GLN A 18 4.12 3.62 -12.08
C GLN A 18 4.03 5.15 -12.17
N LYS A 19 2.88 5.71 -12.54
CA LYS A 19 2.69 7.18 -12.65
C LYS A 19 1.95 7.78 -11.46
N SER A 20 1.20 6.96 -10.71
CA SER A 20 0.42 7.42 -9.57
C SER A 20 1.31 7.75 -8.38
N ASN A 21 1.13 8.93 -7.80
CA ASN A 21 1.76 9.31 -6.54
C ASN A 21 1.05 8.72 -5.31
N ALA A 22 -0.05 7.99 -5.50
CA ALA A 22 -0.80 7.36 -4.41
C ALA A 22 -0.11 6.11 -3.86
N PHE A 23 0.77 5.48 -4.64
CA PHE A 23 1.44 4.24 -4.24
C PHE A 23 2.87 4.17 -4.77
N PRO A 24 3.77 3.42 -4.11
CA PRO A 24 5.08 3.11 -4.66
C PRO A 24 4.97 2.45 -6.05
N PRO A 25 5.94 2.70 -6.96
CA PRO A 25 7.22 3.38 -6.71
C PRO A 25 7.22 4.90 -6.94
N ALA A 26 6.19 5.48 -7.56
CA ALA A 26 6.15 6.93 -7.83
C ALA A 26 5.59 7.75 -6.67
N GLY A 27 4.76 7.14 -5.82
CA GLY A 27 4.33 7.71 -4.55
C GLY A 27 5.37 7.57 -3.44
N ARG A 28 5.01 8.09 -2.27
CA ARG A 28 5.82 7.92 -1.05
C ARG A 28 5.79 6.47 -0.56
N PRO A 29 6.83 6.03 0.19
CA PRO A 29 6.79 4.76 0.89
C PRO A 29 5.54 4.67 1.79
N ILE A 30 4.97 3.47 1.87
CA ILE A 30 3.79 3.19 2.68
C ILE A 30 4.26 2.41 3.91
N LEU A 31 3.98 2.96 5.09
CA LEU A 31 4.21 2.32 6.38
C LEU A 31 3.19 1.20 6.61
N ASP A 32 1.92 1.50 6.35
CA ASP A 32 0.81 0.55 6.52
C ASP A 32 -0.39 0.92 5.65
N MET A 33 -1.25 -0.07 5.40
CA MET A 33 -2.51 0.10 4.68
C MET A 33 -3.59 -0.81 5.26
N GLU A 34 -4.71 -0.20 5.64
CA GLU A 34 -5.82 -0.90 6.27
C GLU A 34 -7.14 -0.64 5.53
N LEU A 35 -8.04 -1.61 5.57
CA LEU A 35 -9.45 -1.37 5.30
C LEU A 35 -10.06 -0.75 6.55
N VAL A 36 -10.57 0.48 6.42
CA VAL A 36 -11.16 1.21 7.54
C VAL A 36 -12.60 0.72 7.73
N PRO A 37 -12.93 0.13 8.90
CA PRO A 37 -14.30 -0.28 9.18
C PRO A 37 -15.22 0.95 9.36
N GLY A 38 -16.44 0.85 8.82
CA GLY A 38 -17.45 1.90 8.93
C GLY A 38 -18.62 1.69 7.95
N ASP A 39 -19.58 2.61 7.95
CA ASP A 39 -20.75 2.55 7.07
C ASP A 39 -20.38 2.68 5.58
N LYS A 40 -19.24 3.30 5.29
CA LYS A 40 -18.72 3.49 3.94
C LYS A 40 -17.36 2.79 3.81
N PRO A 41 -17.16 1.97 2.76
CA PRO A 41 -15.87 1.34 2.53
C PRO A 41 -14.80 2.41 2.30
N ALA A 42 -13.69 2.29 3.02
CA ALA A 42 -12.54 3.18 2.88
C ALA A 42 -11.23 2.43 3.07
N VAL A 43 -10.17 2.96 2.48
CA VAL A 43 -8.80 2.52 2.68
C VAL A 43 -8.05 3.60 3.44
N GLY A 44 -7.41 3.24 4.55
CA GLY A 44 -6.48 4.07 5.28
C GLY A 44 -5.07 3.74 4.82
N ILE A 45 -4.27 4.76 4.52
CA ILE A 45 -2.89 4.61 4.05
C ILE A 45 -2.00 5.48 4.92
N TRP A 46 -0.98 4.87 5.52
CA TRP A 46 0.08 5.56 6.25
C TRP A 46 1.29 5.72 5.34
N TYR A 47 1.70 6.96 5.08
CA TYR A 47 2.88 7.28 4.30
C TYR A 47 4.05 7.70 5.19
N GLU A 48 5.26 7.35 4.77
CA GLU A 48 6.46 8.01 5.29
C GLU A 48 6.52 9.46 4.79
N ASP A 49 6.63 10.41 5.71
CA ASP A 49 6.77 11.84 5.41
C ASP A 49 7.96 12.51 6.11
N GLY A 50 8.81 11.71 6.76
CA GLY A 50 9.96 12.18 7.54
C GLY A 50 9.63 12.64 8.96
N THR A 51 8.35 12.62 9.37
CA THR A 51 7.96 12.77 10.77
C THR A 51 7.99 11.42 11.50
N GLN A 52 7.92 11.45 12.83
CA GLN A 52 7.94 10.23 13.65
C GLN A 52 6.75 9.30 13.40
N LEU A 53 5.59 9.84 13.00
CA LEU A 53 4.33 9.09 12.83
C LEU A 53 3.90 8.97 11.36
N GLY A 54 4.62 9.58 10.43
CA GLY A 54 4.19 9.63 9.02
C GLY A 54 2.93 10.47 8.79
N GLN A 55 2.35 10.32 7.59
CA GLN A 55 1.10 10.95 7.20
C GLN A 55 0.02 9.91 6.91
N TYR A 56 -1.06 9.93 7.68
CA TYR A 56 -2.29 9.23 7.35
C TYR A 56 -3.15 9.92 6.27
N VAL A 57 -3.62 9.14 5.31
CA VAL A 57 -4.63 9.52 4.31
C VAL A 57 -5.73 8.47 4.26
N ARG A 58 -6.99 8.89 4.37
CA ARG A 58 -8.16 8.01 4.19
C ARG A 58 -8.86 8.29 2.87
N LEU A 59 -9.08 7.25 2.07
CA LEU A 59 -9.77 7.32 0.79
C LEU A 59 -11.07 6.51 0.84
N PHE A 60 -12.21 7.15 0.63
CA PHE A 60 -13.49 6.47 0.55
C PHE A 60 -13.73 5.91 -0.86
N ASP A 61 -14.22 4.68 -0.95
CA ASP A 61 -14.57 4.04 -2.22
C ASP A 61 -16.01 4.43 -2.63
N LEU A 62 -16.13 5.57 -3.33
CA LEU A 62 -17.40 6.14 -3.79
C LEU A 62 -17.36 6.30 -5.30
N LEU A 63 -18.12 5.48 -6.03
CA LEU A 63 -18.07 5.44 -7.50
C LEU A 63 -18.25 6.80 -8.17
N GLY A 64 -17.36 7.12 -9.12
CA GLY A 64 -17.49 8.31 -9.96
C GLY A 64 -17.02 9.61 -9.32
N THR A 65 -16.33 9.54 -8.19
CA THR A 65 -15.78 10.70 -7.47
C THR A 65 -14.26 10.79 -7.59
N LEU A 66 -13.68 11.89 -7.11
CA LEU A 66 -12.24 12.06 -6.97
C LEU A 66 -11.60 10.91 -6.18
N SER A 67 -12.18 10.50 -5.05
CA SER A 67 -11.62 9.42 -4.22
C SER A 67 -11.57 8.08 -4.97
N ASP A 68 -12.60 7.74 -5.74
CA ASP A 68 -12.63 6.55 -6.61
C ASP A 68 -11.64 6.65 -7.78
N ASP A 69 -11.54 7.83 -8.41
CA ASP A 69 -10.56 8.06 -9.47
C ASP A 69 -9.10 7.92 -8.97
N ILE A 70 -8.82 8.28 -7.72
CA ILE A 70 -7.51 8.07 -7.09
C ILE A 70 -7.28 6.57 -6.82
N LEU A 71 -8.25 5.87 -6.23
CA LEU A 71 -8.17 4.42 -5.97
C LEU A 71 -7.97 3.62 -7.27
N ARG A 72 -8.60 4.05 -8.37
CA ARG A 72 -8.45 3.46 -9.72
C ARG A 72 -7.23 3.96 -10.49
N LEU A 73 -6.36 4.75 -9.86
CA LEU A 73 -5.11 5.29 -10.45
C LEU A 73 -5.34 6.17 -11.70
N LYS A 74 -6.49 6.84 -11.78
CA LYS A 74 -6.82 7.78 -12.86
C LYS A 74 -6.43 9.21 -12.51
N ARG A 75 -6.37 9.53 -11.20
CA ARG A 75 -5.95 10.84 -10.69
C ARG A 75 -4.89 10.70 -9.59
N PRO A 76 -3.97 11.67 -9.46
CA PRO A 76 -3.01 11.69 -8.37
C PRO A 76 -3.69 12.08 -7.05
N LEU A 77 -3.06 11.67 -5.94
CA LEU A 77 -3.36 12.22 -4.62
C LEU A 77 -3.08 13.74 -4.58
N PRO A 78 -4.00 14.53 -4.02
CA PRO A 78 -3.77 15.94 -3.73
C PRO A 78 -2.59 16.17 -2.79
N ALA A 79 -1.82 17.22 -3.04
CA ALA A 79 -0.72 17.63 -2.15
C ALA A 79 -1.29 18.42 -0.96
N VAL A 80 -1.68 17.70 0.10
CA VAL A 80 -2.21 18.27 1.33
C VAL A 80 -1.27 17.93 2.48
N ASN A 81 -1.00 18.92 3.34
CA ASN A 81 -0.16 18.76 4.52
C ASN A 81 -0.96 18.18 5.70
N GLY A 82 -0.31 17.40 6.56
CA GLY A 82 -0.94 16.78 7.73
C GLY A 82 -1.92 15.68 7.36
N HIS A 83 -2.63 15.14 8.33
CA HIS A 83 -3.57 14.04 8.08
C HIS A 83 -4.84 14.55 7.39
N TYR A 84 -5.37 13.78 6.44
CA TYR A 84 -6.60 14.14 5.75
C TYR A 84 -7.36 12.94 5.23
N GLU A 85 -8.60 13.18 4.84
CA GLU A 85 -9.45 12.21 4.18
C GLU A 85 -10.09 12.79 2.92
N ILE A 86 -10.35 11.93 1.94
CA ILE A 86 -11.04 12.27 0.70
C ILE A 86 -12.32 11.46 0.63
N GLU A 87 -13.43 12.12 0.89
CA GLU A 87 -14.77 11.57 0.79
C GLU A 87 -15.46 12.12 -0.46
N GLY A 88 -15.55 11.28 -1.48
CA GLY A 88 -16.13 11.69 -2.76
C GLY A 88 -15.21 12.70 -3.43
N ASP A 89 -15.73 13.92 -3.65
CA ASP A 89 -14.97 15.06 -4.19
C ASP A 89 -14.48 16.03 -3.11
N THR A 90 -14.77 15.73 -1.83
CA THR A 90 -14.46 16.62 -0.71
C THR A 90 -13.20 16.15 0.00
N ILE A 91 -12.26 17.06 0.22
CA ILE A 91 -11.03 16.84 0.98
C ILE A 91 -11.19 17.49 2.34
N ARG A 92 -10.96 16.74 3.43
CA ARG A 92 -11.05 17.24 4.81
C ARG A 92 -9.77 16.94 5.56
N SER A 93 -9.22 17.95 6.25
CA SER A 93 -8.16 17.72 7.23
C SER A 93 -8.70 16.93 8.42
N LEU A 94 -7.89 16.02 8.95
CA LEU A 94 -8.23 15.26 10.15
C LEU A 94 -7.58 15.94 11.36
N ASP A 95 -8.41 16.54 12.21
CA ASP A 95 -7.94 17.18 13.45
C ASP A 95 -7.42 16.17 14.47
N LYS A 96 -7.94 14.94 14.44
CA LYS A 96 -7.52 13.85 15.30
C LYS A 96 -6.79 12.79 14.48
N CYS A 97 -5.52 12.58 14.79
CA CYS A 97 -4.73 11.50 14.24
C CYS A 97 -5.38 10.15 14.64
N PRO A 98 -5.67 9.24 13.68
CA PRO A 98 -5.98 7.86 14.03
C PRO A 98 -4.82 7.25 14.81
N ASN A 99 -5.09 6.23 15.61
CA ASN A 99 -4.01 5.51 16.28
C ASN A 99 -3.06 4.98 15.20
N HIS A 100 -1.78 5.36 15.29
CA HIS A 100 -0.75 4.83 14.42
C HIS A 100 -0.76 3.30 14.51
N PRO A 101 -0.50 2.57 13.41
CA PRO A 101 -0.32 1.13 13.47
C PRO A 101 0.71 0.83 14.55
N THR A 102 0.34 0.02 15.54
CA THR A 102 1.32 -0.44 16.52
C THR A 102 2.36 -1.21 15.72
N GLU A 103 3.64 -0.87 15.86
CA GLU A 103 4.69 -1.77 15.38
C GLU A 103 4.41 -3.12 16.01
N HIS A 104 4.08 -4.11 15.18
CA HIS A 104 4.04 -5.48 15.66
C HIS A 104 5.47 -5.76 16.13
N GLU A 105 5.64 -5.96 17.44
CA GLU A 105 6.90 -6.50 17.95
C GLU A 105 7.20 -7.73 17.10
N ASP A 106 8.39 -7.72 16.52
CA ASP A 106 8.84 -8.74 15.63
C ASP A 106 8.75 -10.09 16.35
N ASP A 107 7.71 -10.87 16.04
CA ASP A 107 7.44 -12.16 16.68
C ASP A 107 8.32 -13.26 16.08
N PHE A 108 9.40 -12.88 15.38
CA PHE A 108 10.42 -13.79 14.91
C PHE A 108 10.96 -14.60 16.09
N GLU A 109 10.47 -15.82 16.19
CA GLU A 109 11.08 -16.85 17.00
C GLU A 109 12.53 -17.05 16.53
N TYR A 110 13.43 -17.28 17.46
CA TYR A 110 14.82 -17.62 17.15
C TYR A 110 14.88 -18.99 16.47
N VAL A 111 14.79 -19.03 15.13
CA VAL A 111 14.70 -20.26 14.33
C VAL A 111 16.05 -20.90 14.00
N SER A 112 17.15 -20.46 14.64
CA SER A 112 18.49 -21.01 14.37
C SER A 112 18.52 -22.53 14.51
N ASP A 113 17.83 -23.07 15.50
CA ASP A 113 17.79 -24.50 15.81
C ASP A 113 17.01 -25.31 14.76
N LEU A 114 16.07 -24.66 14.06
CA LEU A 114 15.35 -25.25 12.94
C LEU A 114 16.20 -25.17 11.66
N THR A 115 16.87 -24.04 11.42
CA THR A 115 17.77 -23.88 10.27
C THR A 115 18.98 -24.80 10.34
N ALA A 116 19.49 -25.09 11.54
CA ALA A 116 20.59 -26.03 11.76
C ALA A 116 20.23 -27.49 11.43
N LYS A 117 18.93 -27.82 11.35
CA LYS A 117 18.43 -29.16 10.96
C LYS A 117 18.22 -29.31 9.46
N LEU A 118 18.33 -28.22 8.69
CA LEU A 118 18.20 -28.29 7.23
C LEU A 118 19.44 -28.98 6.65
N PRO A 119 19.27 -29.94 5.75
CA PRO A 119 20.41 -30.57 5.08
C PRO A 119 21.14 -29.53 4.24
N LEU A 120 22.47 -29.48 4.39
CA LEU A 120 23.34 -28.71 3.50
C LEU A 120 23.30 -29.39 2.13
N ILE A 121 22.60 -28.77 1.17
CA ILE A 121 22.60 -29.20 -0.22
C ILE A 121 23.75 -28.49 -0.92
N ASP A 122 24.79 -29.23 -1.25
CA ASP A 122 25.86 -28.73 -2.11
C ASP A 122 25.37 -28.73 -3.56
N VAL A 123 25.20 -27.54 -4.13
CA VAL A 123 24.71 -27.39 -5.50
C VAL A 123 25.91 -27.31 -6.42
N ASP A 124 26.10 -28.32 -7.26
CA ASP A 124 27.12 -28.28 -8.31
C ASP A 124 26.87 -27.09 -9.25
N SER A 125 27.94 -26.31 -9.48
CA SER A 125 28.04 -25.22 -10.44
C SER A 125 27.56 -25.55 -11.87
N SER A 126 27.43 -26.83 -12.23
CA SER A 126 26.93 -27.27 -13.54
C SER A 126 25.42 -27.14 -13.74
N HIS A 127 24.63 -26.89 -12.69
CA HIS A 127 23.16 -26.90 -12.77
C HIS A 127 22.53 -25.59 -13.27
N PHE A 128 23.31 -24.50 -13.37
CA PHE A 128 22.82 -23.16 -13.75
C PHE A 128 23.42 -22.62 -15.06
N THR A 129 24.04 -23.46 -15.88
CA THR A 129 24.47 -23.11 -17.26
C THR A 129 23.40 -23.34 -18.30
#